data_AF-A0A815TWE3-F1
#
_entry.id   AF-A0A815TWE3-F1
#
_cell.length_a   1.000
_cell.length_b   1.000
_cell.length_c   1.000
_cell.angle_alpha   90.00
_cell.angle_beta   90.00
_cell.angle_gamma   90.00
#
_symmetry.space_group_name_H-M   'P 1'
#
loop_
_entity.id
_entity.type
_entity.pdbx_description
1 polymer ?
#
loop_
_entity_poly.entity_id
_entity_poly.type
_entity_poly.pdbx_seq_one_letter_code
_entity_poly.pdbx_strand_id
1 'polypeptide(L)' 'IDPALLRKGRLIANYEFNKLDLENSKILSEKLGFGTKNIIEPMTLAEIYNQND' A
#
# COMPACT_ATOMS: atom_id res chain seq x y z
N ILE A 1 2.30 13.51 -15.80
CA ILE A 1 2.19 12.63 -16.98
C ILE A 1 1.55 13.45 -18.10
N ASP A 2 2.08 13.40 -19.32
CA ASP A 2 1.46 14.06 -20.47
C ASP A 2 0.05 13.48 -20.71
N PRO A 3 -1.01 14.29 -20.80
CA PRO A 3 -2.37 13.80 -21.03
C PRO A 3 -2.52 12.91 -22.28
N ALA A 4 -1.65 13.07 -23.28
CA ALA A 4 -1.63 12.23 -24.48
C ALA A 4 -1.31 10.75 -24.19
N LEU A 5 -0.55 10.47 -23.13
CA LEU A 5 -0.22 9.10 -22.71
C LEU A 5 -1.40 8.39 -22.04
N LEU A 6 -2.36 9.13 -21.47
CA LEU A 6 -3.53 8.59 -20.77
C LEU A 6 -4.65 8.12 -21.72
N ARG A 7 -4.52 8.37 -23.03
CA ARG A 7 -5.55 8.04 -24.02
C ARG A 7 -5.77 6.52 -24.12
N LYS A 8 -7.03 6.13 -24.33
CA LYS A 8 -7.44 4.74 -24.56
C LYS A 8 -6.62 4.14 -25.72
N GLY A 9 -5.97 3.00 -25.47
CA GLY A 9 -5.07 2.33 -26.43
C GLY A 9 -3.58 2.63 -26.24
N ARG A 10 -3.21 3.57 -25.35
CA ARG A 10 -1.82 3.80 -24.92
C ARG A 10 -1.61 3.35 -23.49
N LEU A 11 -2.43 3.85 -22.57
CA LEU A 11 -2.48 3.36 -21.20
C LEU A 11 -3.42 2.17 -21.13
N ILE A 12 -2.88 0.99 -20.78
CA ILE A 12 -3.63 -0.26 -20.69
C ILE A 12 -4.31 -0.37 -19.31
N ALA A 13 -3.63 0.08 -18.25
CA ALA A 13 -4.18 0.13 -16.91
C ALA A 13 -3.51 1.26 -16.10
N ASN A 14 -4.26 1.84 -15.17
CA ASN A 14 -3.75 2.77 -14.17
C ASN A 14 -3.98 2.14 -12.79
N TYR A 15 -2.92 1.84 -12.06
CA TYR A 15 -3.01 1.31 -10.71
C TYR A 15 -2.55 2.35 -9.71
N GLU A 16 -3.43 2.65 -8.77
CA GLU A 16 -3.11 3.50 -7.62
C GLU A 16 -2.93 2.59 -6.41
N PHE A 17 -1.76 2.68 -5.78
CA PHE A 17 -1.46 1.96 -4.54
C PHE A 17 -1.70 2.90 -3.38
N ASN A 18 -2.83 2.72 -2.71
CA ASN A 18 -3.20 3.44 -1.50
C ASN A 18 -2.79 2.66 -0.25
N LYS A 19 -3.05 3.25 0.91
CA LYS A 19 -2.95 2.56 2.20
C LYS A 19 -3.79 1.29 2.19
N LEU A 20 -3.24 0.21 2.70
CA LEU A 20 -4.01 -0.98 3.07
C LEU A 20 -4.97 -0.58 4.19
N ASP A 21 -6.16 -1.16 4.19
CA ASP A 21 -7.05 -1.02 5.34
C ASP A 21 -6.40 -1.56 6.62
N LEU A 22 -7.02 -1.24 7.76
CA LEU A 22 -6.49 -1.57 9.07
C LEU A 22 -6.28 -3.09 9.25
N GLU A 23 -7.17 -3.91 8.73
CA GLU A 23 -7.14 -5.36 8.91
C GLU A 23 -6.04 -6.00 8.06
N ASN A 24 -5.96 -5.63 6.78
CA ASN A 24 -4.91 -6.08 5.88
C ASN A 24 -3.54 -5.57 6.30
N SER A 25 -3.45 -4.36 6.86
CA SER A 25 -2.20 -3.84 7.45
C SER A 25 -1.74 -4.71 8.62
N LYS A 26 -2.65 -5.10 9.52
CA LYS A 26 -2.36 -5.99 10.64
C LYS A 26 -1.97 -7.40 10.17
N ILE A 27 -2.70 -7.98 9.22
CA ILE A 27 -2.41 -9.31 8.67
C ILE A 27 -1.01 -9.32 8.06
N LEU A 28 -0.65 -8.30 7.27
CA LEU A 28 0.66 -8.21 6.66
C LEU A 28 1.77 -8.04 7.71
N SER A 29 1.56 -7.16 8.68
CA SER A 29 2.53 -6.92 9.77
C SER A 29 2.78 -8.16 10.63
N GLU A 30 1.73 -8.91 10.96
CA GLU A 30 1.83 -10.17 11.68
C GLU A 30 2.63 -11.21 10.86
N LYS A 31 2.36 -11.29 9.56
CA LYS A 31 3.11 -12.17 8.63
C LYS A 31 4.58 -11.80 8.52
N LEU A 32 4.93 -10.52 8.69
CA LEU A 32 6.31 -10.03 8.69
C LEU A 32 7.00 -10.15 10.07
N GLY A 33 6.26 -10.53 11.12
CA GLY A 33 6.80 -10.71 12.47
C GLY A 33 6.94 -9.43 13.29
N PHE A 34 6.36 -8.30 12.84
CA PHE A 34 6.38 -7.03 13.59
C PHE A 34 5.24 -6.93 14.63
N GLY A 35 4.24 -7.82 14.53
CA GLY A 35 3.06 -7.80 15.38
C GLY A 35 2.04 -6.74 14.96
N THR A 36 0.95 -6.62 15.71
CA THR A 36 -0.22 -5.79 15.31
C THR A 36 -0.56 -4.67 16.29
N LYS A 37 0.15 -4.58 17.43
CA LYS A 37 -0.22 -3.68 18.55
C LYS A 37 -0.16 -2.20 18.19
N ASN A 38 0.79 -1.80 17.35
CA ASN A 38 1.03 -0.39 17.00
C ASN A 38 0.26 0.05 15.74
N ILE A 39 -0.49 -0.86 15.10
CA ILE A 39 -1.24 -0.58 13.89
C ILE A 39 -2.68 -0.25 14.27
N ILE A 40 -2.96 1.04 14.44
CA ILE A 40 -4.29 1.56 14.80
C ILE A 40 -4.98 2.29 13.65
N GLU A 41 -4.28 2.50 12.55
CA GLU A 41 -4.79 3.14 11.34
C GLU A 41 -4.34 2.42 10.07
N PRO A 42 -5.00 2.65 8.92
CA PRO A 42 -4.54 2.21 7.60
C PRO A 42 -3.09 2.64 7.32
N MET A 43 -2.28 1.71 6.80
CA MET A 43 -0.86 1.95 6.51
C MET A 43 -0.52 1.62 5.05
N THR A 44 0.46 2.33 4.50
CA THR A 44 1.09 1.99 3.23
C THR A 44 1.97 0.76 3.39
N LEU A 45 2.26 0.08 2.28
CA LEU A 45 3.22 -1.02 2.27
C LEU A 45 4.58 -0.57 2.82
N ALA A 46 5.07 0.61 2.42
CA ALA A 46 6.36 1.10 2.91
C ALA A 46 6.40 1.26 4.44
N GLU A 47 5.36 1.83 5.04
CA GLU A 47 5.26 1.97 6.50
C GLU A 47 5.23 0.60 7.20
N ILE A 48 4.54 -0.40 6.63
CA ILE A 48 4.45 -1.73 7.23
C ILE A 48 5.80 -2.48 7.19
N TYR A 49 6.57 -2.32 6.12
CA TYR A 49 7.87 -3.00 5.96
C TYR A 49 9.01 -2.34 6.77
N ASN A 50 8.89 -1.05 7.07
CA ASN A 50 9.97 -0.25 7.69
C ASN A 50 9.65 0.15 9.14
N GLN A 51 8.99 -0.72 9.94
CA GLN A 51 8.61 -0.40 11.32
C GLN A 51 9.79 -0.24 12.30
N ASN A 52 11.02 -0.55 11.87
CA ASN A 52 12.24 -0.51 12.69
C ASN A 52 13.22 0.61 12.31
N ASP A 53 12.93 1.37 11.25
CA ASP A 53 13.71 2.55 10.83
C ASP A 53 13.08 3.84 11.39
#